data_AF-A0A166N685-F1
#
_entry.id   AF-A0A166N685-F1
#
_cell.length_a   1.000
_cell.length_b   1.000
_cell.length_c   1.000
_cell.angle_alpha   90.00
_cell.angle_beta   90.00
_cell.angle_gamma   90.00
#
_symmetry.space_group_name_H-M   'P 1'
#
loop_
_entity.id
_entity.type
_entity.pdbx_description
1 polymer ?
#
loop_
_entity_poly.entity_id
_entity_poly.type
_entity_poly.pdbx_seq_one_letter_code
_entity_poly.pdbx_strand_id
1 'polypeptide(L)'
;MFSLPSSELSAPPSSPGYTSHEDEEAQSQTVSTPQRKPRFLQYPPDVPRLTRLGLCTFGVNTGPVADGADLTKLTVPMLKEQLAMREMPENGKKKDLIERLRGWKTYKPETVTVREAPDDHPFGTISQNISVTGEKRSWFKSDEKGHISAAKKAMQESMFIIKRDDNYDGLPGLTVSIRGSGSETYQVTVGNRTSCTCSSIMFRPQSNCKHIIYVLTHVLRAPADLLPQRTLFTEELTKLLNRAPKVQFTTAEVSTDPSKSDGIPKSKDGKCCPVCFKDIGEAQTVCCGKCGNHAHSSCFDVYAREHSGWSVKGAVCQGDWPPTAV
;
A
#
# COMPACT_ATOMS: atom_id res chain seq x y z
N MET A 1 -50.41 29.95 -35.23
CA MET A 1 -49.75 30.61 -36.38
C MET A 1 -48.37 29.99 -36.53
N PHE A 2 -47.97 29.65 -37.78
CA PHE A 2 -46.64 29.22 -38.25
C PHE A 2 -45.89 28.15 -37.42
N SER A 3 -45.73 26.89 -37.86
CA SER A 3 -45.22 26.33 -39.13
C SER A 3 -43.69 26.36 -39.25
N LEU A 4 -43.11 25.17 -39.48
CA LEU A 4 -41.74 24.97 -39.98
C LEU A 4 -41.63 25.44 -41.45
N PRO A 5 -40.40 25.65 -41.94
CA PRO A 5 -39.98 24.88 -43.11
C PRO A 5 -38.52 24.34 -43.03
N SER A 6 -38.21 23.41 -43.93
CA SER A 6 -36.86 22.89 -44.24
C SER A 6 -36.25 23.64 -45.45
N SER A 7 -34.92 23.59 -45.61
CA SER A 7 -34.12 23.71 -46.88
C SER A 7 -32.63 23.97 -46.52
N GLU A 8 -31.60 23.68 -47.33
CA GLU A 8 -31.42 22.80 -48.51
C GLU A 8 -29.90 22.55 -48.76
N LEU A 9 -29.54 21.75 -49.76
CA LEU A 9 -28.14 21.60 -50.23
C LEU A 9 -27.74 22.74 -51.18
N SER A 10 -26.45 23.13 -51.20
CA SER A 10 -25.78 23.72 -52.39
C SER A 10 -24.24 23.67 -52.33
N ALA A 11 -23.65 23.63 -53.52
CA ALA A 11 -22.23 23.80 -53.89
C ALA A 11 -22.20 24.70 -55.16
N PRO A 12 -21.09 25.00 -55.88
CA PRO A 12 -19.68 24.60 -55.77
C PRO A 12 -18.82 25.90 -55.51
N PRO A 13 -17.79 26.41 -56.27
CA PRO A 13 -16.95 25.90 -57.38
C PRO A 13 -15.42 26.14 -57.29
N SER A 14 -14.70 25.46 -58.19
CA SER A 14 -13.44 25.82 -58.91
C SER A 14 -12.19 26.40 -58.20
N SER A 15 -11.06 25.73 -58.42
CA SER A 15 -9.67 26.20 -58.20
C SER A 15 -9.23 27.28 -59.20
N PRO A 16 -8.09 27.96 -58.95
CA PRO A 16 -6.88 27.65 -59.76
C PRO A 16 -5.55 27.73 -58.98
N GLY A 17 -4.47 27.22 -59.59
CA GLY A 17 -3.08 27.47 -59.15
C GLY A 17 -2.17 26.24 -59.15
N TYR A 18 -1.35 26.08 -60.20
CA TYR A 18 -0.27 25.08 -60.27
C TYR A 18 1.08 25.80 -60.27
N THR A 19 1.95 25.47 -59.33
CA THR A 19 3.39 25.75 -59.37
C THR A 19 4.13 24.58 -58.75
N SER A 20 4.77 23.76 -59.59
CA SER A 20 5.72 22.73 -59.15
C SER A 20 7.04 23.36 -58.71
N HIS A 21 7.62 22.84 -57.63
CA HIS A 21 9.07 22.91 -57.39
C HIS A 21 9.55 21.55 -56.90
N GLU A 22 10.77 21.17 -57.30
CA GLU A 22 11.29 19.81 -57.16
C GLU A 22 11.76 19.47 -55.74
N ASP A 23 11.54 18.21 -55.34
CA ASP A 23 12.11 17.62 -54.13
C ASP A 23 13.62 17.33 -54.35
N GLU A 24 14.51 18.16 -53.80
CA GLU A 24 15.93 17.77 -53.68
C GLU A 24 16.12 16.75 -52.55
N GLU A 25 16.60 15.56 -52.91
CA GLU A 25 16.81 14.42 -52.00
C GLU A 25 18.04 14.65 -51.09
N ALA A 26 17.88 15.48 -50.07
CA ALA A 26 18.90 15.76 -49.07
C ALA A 26 19.14 14.54 -48.14
N GLN A 27 19.89 13.55 -48.62
CA GLN A 27 20.29 12.32 -47.91
C GLN A 27 21.10 12.61 -46.63
N SER A 28 20.40 12.99 -45.57
CA SER A 28 20.97 13.21 -44.24
C SER A 28 21.34 11.88 -43.60
N GLN A 29 22.57 11.43 -43.86
CA GLN A 29 23.14 10.20 -43.29
C GLN A 29 23.25 10.29 -41.76
N THR A 30 22.16 9.99 -41.08
CA THR A 30 22.15 9.81 -39.63
C THR A 30 22.91 8.53 -39.31
N VAL A 31 24.20 8.67 -38.96
CA VAL A 31 25.05 7.57 -38.52
C VAL A 31 24.43 6.94 -37.28
N SER A 32 23.73 5.82 -37.48
CA SER A 32 23.06 5.09 -36.44
C SER A 32 24.10 4.41 -35.56
N THR A 33 24.54 5.10 -34.51
CA THR A 33 25.35 4.49 -33.45
C THR A 33 24.58 3.26 -32.96
N PRO A 34 25.08 2.02 -33.19
CA PRO A 34 24.28 0.84 -32.93
C PRO A 34 24.00 0.78 -31.44
N GLN A 35 22.71 0.73 -31.07
CA GLN A 35 22.31 0.57 -29.69
C GLN A 35 23.01 -0.66 -29.13
N ARG A 36 24.00 -0.44 -28.25
CA ARG A 36 24.72 -1.52 -27.61
C ARG A 36 23.72 -2.31 -26.78
N LYS A 37 23.34 -3.50 -27.27
CA LYS A 37 22.72 -4.56 -26.47
C LYS A 37 23.41 -4.55 -25.11
N PRO A 38 22.68 -4.51 -23.98
CA PRO A 38 23.29 -4.32 -22.67
C PRO A 38 24.39 -5.36 -22.50
N ARG A 39 25.65 -4.92 -22.44
CA ARG A 39 26.78 -5.84 -22.27
C ARG A 39 26.53 -6.59 -20.97
N PHE A 40 26.43 -7.92 -21.06
CA PHE A 40 26.57 -8.79 -19.90
C PHE A 40 27.76 -8.30 -19.09
N LEU A 41 27.54 -8.03 -17.80
CA LEU A 41 28.55 -7.40 -16.95
C LEU A 41 29.82 -8.25 -17.03
N GLN A 42 30.92 -7.64 -17.47
CA GLN A 42 32.16 -8.36 -17.73
C GLN A 42 32.90 -8.53 -16.40
N TYR A 43 33.04 -9.76 -15.93
CA TYR A 43 33.72 -10.05 -14.67
C TYR A 43 35.23 -10.04 -14.86
N PRO A 44 36.00 -9.55 -13.85
CA PRO A 44 37.43 -9.78 -13.79
C PRO A 44 37.73 -11.28 -13.99
N PRO A 45 38.71 -11.66 -14.83
CA PRO A 45 38.98 -13.05 -15.17
C PRO A 45 39.47 -13.89 -13.98
N ASP A 46 39.91 -13.23 -12.91
CA ASP A 46 40.31 -13.81 -11.64
C ASP A 46 39.15 -14.03 -10.66
N VAL A 47 37.90 -13.70 -11.03
CA VAL A 47 36.69 -13.97 -10.25
C VAL A 47 35.76 -14.94 -11.02
N PRO A 48 35.98 -16.27 -10.90
CA PRO A 48 35.24 -17.25 -11.68
C PRO A 48 33.75 -17.31 -11.31
N ARG A 49 32.90 -17.42 -12.33
CA ARG A 49 31.44 -17.61 -12.21
C ARG A 49 31.08 -19.07 -12.46
N LEU A 50 30.18 -19.60 -11.65
CA LEU A 50 29.67 -20.96 -11.80
C LEU A 50 28.99 -21.12 -13.18
N THR A 51 29.21 -22.26 -13.82
CA THR A 51 28.59 -22.64 -15.09
C THR A 51 27.93 -24.01 -14.92
N ARG A 52 26.71 -24.17 -15.43
CA ARG A 52 25.94 -25.42 -15.44
C ARG A 52 25.12 -25.48 -16.74
N LEU A 53 25.42 -26.45 -17.59
CA LEU A 53 24.75 -26.61 -18.89
C LEU A 53 23.41 -27.36 -18.74
N GLY A 54 22.39 -26.94 -19.50
CA GLY A 54 21.03 -27.47 -19.41
C GLY A 54 19.95 -26.41 -19.69
N LEU A 55 18.68 -26.85 -19.73
CA LEU A 55 17.52 -25.97 -19.71
C LEU A 55 17.37 -25.36 -18.30
N CYS A 56 17.05 -24.06 -18.23
CA CYS A 56 16.89 -23.30 -16.98
C CYS A 56 18.13 -23.31 -16.04
N THR A 57 19.34 -23.50 -16.56
CA THR A 57 20.59 -23.45 -15.79
C THR A 57 21.55 -22.36 -16.27
N PHE A 58 22.60 -22.11 -15.49
CA PHE A 58 23.56 -21.04 -15.72
C PHE A 58 24.50 -21.31 -16.91
N GLY A 59 24.29 -20.63 -18.03
CA GLY A 59 25.19 -20.64 -19.18
C GLY A 59 26.64 -20.23 -18.84
N VAL A 60 27.53 -20.38 -19.83
CA VAL A 60 28.98 -20.18 -19.65
C VAL A 60 29.28 -18.78 -19.10
N ASN A 61 29.86 -18.73 -17.89
CA ASN A 61 30.16 -17.52 -17.14
C ASN A 61 28.95 -16.62 -16.81
N THR A 62 27.72 -17.14 -16.76
CA THR A 62 26.52 -16.35 -16.35
C THR A 62 25.95 -16.72 -14.98
N GLY A 63 26.49 -17.73 -14.29
CA GLY A 63 26.00 -18.13 -12.96
C GLY A 63 26.50 -17.28 -11.79
N PRO A 64 26.17 -17.67 -10.55
CA PRO A 64 26.69 -17.00 -9.37
C PRO A 64 28.22 -17.15 -9.26
N VAL A 65 28.87 -16.11 -8.73
CA VAL A 65 30.27 -16.14 -8.29
C VAL A 65 30.45 -17.18 -7.17
N ALA A 66 31.55 -17.92 -7.21
CA ALA A 66 31.89 -18.96 -6.23
C ALA A 66 32.11 -18.41 -4.81
N ASP A 67 31.78 -19.19 -3.79
CA ASP A 67 31.77 -18.78 -2.38
C ASP A 67 33.09 -18.21 -1.85
N GLY A 68 34.23 -18.67 -2.38
CA GLY A 68 35.58 -18.25 -1.96
C GLY A 68 36.15 -17.04 -2.72
N ALA A 69 35.40 -16.41 -3.62
CA ALA A 69 35.94 -15.37 -4.49
C ALA A 69 36.04 -13.98 -3.81
N ASP A 70 36.99 -13.17 -4.27
CA ASP A 70 37.18 -11.82 -3.74
C ASP A 70 36.13 -10.82 -4.27
N LEU A 71 35.02 -10.74 -3.54
CA LEU A 71 33.93 -9.79 -3.76
C LEU A 71 34.38 -8.31 -3.72
N THR A 72 35.56 -7.97 -3.18
CA THR A 72 36.02 -6.57 -3.14
C THR A 72 36.43 -6.06 -4.52
N LYS A 73 36.81 -6.95 -5.45
CA LYS A 73 37.16 -6.62 -6.85
C LYS A 73 35.94 -6.29 -7.71
N LEU A 74 34.75 -6.76 -7.33
CA LEU A 74 33.51 -6.57 -8.09
C LEU A 74 33.02 -5.11 -8.05
N THR A 75 32.41 -4.65 -9.14
CA THR A 75 31.75 -3.32 -9.18
C THR A 75 30.36 -3.38 -8.53
N VAL A 76 29.78 -2.22 -8.19
CA VAL A 76 28.45 -2.16 -7.56
C VAL A 76 27.35 -2.82 -8.41
N PRO A 77 27.24 -2.61 -9.74
CA PRO A 77 26.30 -3.34 -10.59
C PRO A 77 26.44 -4.87 -10.51
N MET A 78 27.67 -5.38 -10.40
CA MET A 78 27.95 -6.82 -10.34
C MET A 78 27.57 -7.41 -8.99
N LEU A 79 27.87 -6.69 -7.89
CA LEU A 79 27.43 -7.08 -6.56
C LEU A 79 25.90 -7.13 -6.47
N LYS A 80 25.19 -6.24 -7.18
CA LYS A 80 23.74 -6.30 -7.32
C LYS A 80 23.25 -7.50 -8.13
N GLU A 81 23.84 -7.78 -9.29
CA GLU A 81 23.55 -8.99 -10.08
C GLU A 81 23.72 -10.27 -9.23
N GLN A 82 24.79 -10.34 -8.44
CA GLN A 82 25.05 -11.48 -7.54
C GLN A 82 24.07 -11.61 -6.38
N LEU A 83 23.45 -10.51 -5.95
CA LEU A 83 22.36 -10.49 -4.96
C LEU A 83 21.03 -10.89 -5.61
N ALA A 84 20.72 -10.35 -6.80
CA ALA A 84 19.53 -10.71 -7.57
C ALA A 84 19.48 -12.21 -7.91
N MET A 85 20.61 -12.79 -8.33
CA MET A 85 20.78 -14.24 -8.58
C MET A 85 20.66 -15.12 -7.31
N ARG A 86 20.50 -14.51 -6.14
CA ARG A 86 20.28 -15.17 -4.83
C ARG A 86 18.99 -14.68 -4.16
N GLU A 87 18.13 -13.97 -4.87
CA GLU A 87 16.87 -13.38 -4.38
C GLU A 87 17.06 -12.43 -3.18
N MET A 88 18.20 -11.72 -3.14
CA MET A 88 18.61 -10.85 -2.03
C MET A 88 18.47 -9.35 -2.33
N PRO A 89 18.24 -8.47 -1.32
CA PRO A 89 18.13 -7.03 -1.53
C PRO A 89 19.39 -6.37 -2.09
N GLU A 90 19.26 -5.73 -3.26
CA GLU A 90 20.33 -5.03 -4.00
C GLU A 90 20.74 -3.65 -3.45
N ASN A 91 20.31 -3.24 -2.26
CA ASN A 91 20.53 -1.87 -1.75
C ASN A 91 21.59 -1.76 -0.65
N GLY A 92 22.27 -0.61 -0.68
CA GLY A 92 23.33 -0.25 0.24
C GLY A 92 24.49 0.43 -0.50
N LYS A 93 25.53 0.80 0.24
CA LYS A 93 26.86 1.12 -0.29
C LYS A 93 27.59 -0.18 -0.66
N LYS A 94 28.71 -0.09 -1.38
CA LYS A 94 29.49 -1.27 -1.82
C LYS A 94 29.83 -2.24 -0.68
N LYS A 95 30.12 -1.73 0.53
CA LYS A 95 30.42 -2.54 1.72
C LYS A 95 29.24 -3.44 2.11
N ASP A 96 28.06 -2.84 2.27
CA ASP A 96 26.82 -3.49 2.69
C ASP A 96 26.40 -4.61 1.72
N LEU A 97 26.65 -4.43 0.41
CA LEU A 97 26.41 -5.46 -0.61
C LEU A 97 27.38 -6.64 -0.49
N ILE A 98 28.67 -6.38 -0.22
CA ILE A 98 29.70 -7.41 -0.01
C ILE A 98 29.41 -8.21 1.27
N GLU A 99 29.04 -7.53 2.35
CA GLU A 99 28.69 -8.15 3.63
C GLU A 99 27.47 -9.06 3.50
N ARG A 100 26.41 -8.59 2.82
CA ARG A 100 25.22 -9.38 2.51
C ARG A 100 25.54 -10.60 1.63
N LEU A 101 26.44 -10.45 0.66
CA LEU A 101 26.92 -11.57 -0.16
C LEU A 101 27.84 -12.55 0.59
N ARG A 102 28.47 -12.15 1.69
CA ARG A 102 29.20 -13.08 2.58
C ARG A 102 28.23 -13.85 3.48
N GLY A 103 27.26 -13.16 4.07
CA GLY A 103 26.21 -13.75 4.90
C GLY A 103 25.09 -14.47 4.13
N TRP A 104 25.26 -14.76 2.83
CA TRP A 104 24.14 -15.15 1.97
C TRP A 104 23.46 -16.47 2.39
N LYS A 105 24.23 -17.44 2.87
CA LYS A 105 23.71 -18.76 3.31
C LYS A 105 22.95 -18.70 4.64
N THR A 106 23.11 -17.64 5.42
CA THR A 106 22.42 -17.41 6.70
C THR A 106 21.39 -16.30 6.63
N TYR A 107 21.24 -15.65 5.47
CA TYR A 107 20.25 -14.61 5.24
C TYR A 107 18.84 -15.21 5.19
N LYS A 108 18.00 -14.78 6.13
CA LYS A 108 16.54 -14.95 6.03
C LYS A 108 15.95 -13.67 5.43
N PRO A 109 14.98 -13.75 4.49
CA PRO A 109 14.27 -12.58 4.02
C PRO A 109 13.54 -11.90 5.19
N GLU A 110 13.51 -10.56 5.18
CA GLU A 110 12.79 -9.78 6.20
C GLU A 110 11.28 -9.88 5.97
N THR A 111 10.65 -10.90 6.56
CA THR A 111 9.21 -11.06 6.56
C THR A 111 8.57 -10.17 7.62
N VAL A 112 7.52 -9.44 7.24
CA VAL A 112 6.69 -8.70 8.20
C VAL A 112 5.61 -9.65 8.70
N THR A 113 5.63 -9.98 9.99
CA THR A 113 4.57 -10.76 10.65
C THR A 113 3.31 -9.92 10.74
N VAL A 114 2.45 -10.05 9.72
CA VAL A 114 1.08 -9.55 9.74
C VAL A 114 0.28 -10.38 10.73
N ARG A 115 -0.60 -9.75 11.53
CA ARG A 115 -1.49 -10.50 12.43
C ARG A 115 -2.47 -11.32 11.60
N GLU A 116 -2.52 -12.62 11.88
CA GLU A 116 -3.44 -13.54 11.23
C GLU A 116 -4.91 -13.21 11.57
N ALA A 117 -5.80 -13.61 10.67
CA ALA A 117 -7.24 -13.48 10.88
C ALA A 117 -7.68 -14.45 12.00
N PRO A 118 -8.54 -14.04 12.95
CA PRO A 118 -9.07 -14.94 13.96
C PRO A 118 -9.70 -16.23 13.37
N ASP A 119 -9.38 -17.38 13.96
CA ASP A 119 -9.75 -18.71 13.43
C ASP A 119 -11.27 -18.95 13.36
N ASP A 120 -12.04 -18.26 14.21
CA ASP A 120 -13.50 -18.31 14.22
C ASP A 120 -14.13 -17.77 12.93
N HIS A 121 -13.39 -16.94 12.17
CA HIS A 121 -13.77 -16.42 10.87
C HIS A 121 -12.56 -16.50 9.91
N PRO A 122 -12.33 -17.60 9.17
CA PRO A 122 -11.35 -17.60 8.08
C PRO A 122 -11.77 -16.64 6.96
N PHE A 123 -10.81 -16.01 6.26
CA PHE A 123 -11.13 -15.15 5.10
C PHE A 123 -11.56 -15.97 3.86
N GLY A 124 -11.17 -17.25 3.83
CA GLY A 124 -11.29 -18.15 2.69
C GLY A 124 -10.22 -17.88 1.62
N THR A 125 -10.25 -18.65 0.53
CA THR A 125 -9.32 -18.53 -0.59
C THR A 125 -9.36 -17.13 -1.21
N ILE A 126 -8.19 -16.52 -1.37
CA ILE A 126 -8.00 -15.23 -2.04
C ILE A 126 -7.75 -15.51 -3.53
N SER A 127 -8.58 -14.99 -4.43
CA SER A 127 -8.39 -15.24 -5.87
C SER A 127 -7.31 -14.31 -6.41
N GLN A 128 -6.22 -14.86 -6.96
CA GLN A 128 -5.05 -14.04 -7.30
C GLN A 128 -5.32 -13.06 -8.44
N ASN A 129 -5.80 -13.55 -9.59
CA ASN A 129 -5.79 -12.78 -10.85
C ASN A 129 -7.18 -12.44 -11.41
N ILE A 130 -8.24 -13.19 -11.07
CA ILE A 130 -9.58 -13.08 -11.65
C ILE A 130 -10.65 -13.18 -10.55
N SER A 131 -11.59 -12.24 -10.47
CA SER A 131 -12.69 -12.24 -9.48
C SER A 131 -13.77 -13.28 -9.82
N VAL A 132 -14.75 -13.48 -8.92
CA VAL A 132 -15.94 -14.31 -9.22
C VAL A 132 -16.77 -13.72 -10.37
N THR A 133 -16.71 -12.40 -10.56
CA THR A 133 -17.37 -11.67 -11.66
C THR A 133 -16.53 -11.50 -12.93
N GLY A 134 -15.30 -12.06 -12.96
CA GLY A 134 -14.39 -11.98 -14.12
C GLY A 134 -13.53 -10.71 -14.20
N GLU A 135 -13.57 -9.83 -13.19
CA GLU A 135 -12.66 -8.68 -13.06
C GLU A 135 -11.21 -9.18 -12.96
N LYS A 136 -10.25 -8.44 -13.53
CA LYS A 136 -8.84 -8.85 -13.57
C LYS A 136 -7.97 -7.91 -12.75
N ARG A 137 -6.97 -8.46 -12.04
CA ARG A 137 -5.92 -7.67 -11.40
C ARG A 137 -4.52 -8.15 -11.74
N SER A 138 -3.54 -7.28 -11.54
CA SER A 138 -2.13 -7.66 -11.42
C SER A 138 -1.87 -8.07 -9.98
N TRP A 139 -1.33 -9.28 -9.78
CA TRP A 139 -0.99 -9.81 -8.47
C TRP A 139 0.43 -9.42 -8.05
N PHE A 140 0.54 -8.61 -7.01
CA PHE A 140 1.81 -8.21 -6.40
C PHE A 140 2.21 -9.21 -5.32
N LYS A 141 3.52 -9.44 -5.15
CA LYS A 141 4.05 -10.33 -4.11
C LYS A 141 4.39 -9.56 -2.83
N SER A 142 4.25 -10.24 -1.69
CA SER A 142 4.64 -9.73 -0.37
C SER A 142 6.17 -9.65 -0.16
N ASP A 143 6.97 -10.27 -1.04
CA ASP A 143 8.44 -10.16 -1.05
C ASP A 143 8.95 -8.84 -1.68
N GLU A 144 8.06 -8.02 -2.27
CA GLU A 144 8.48 -6.78 -2.92
C GLU A 144 9.01 -5.79 -1.87
N LYS A 145 10.29 -5.40 -2.02
CA LYS A 145 10.98 -4.48 -1.11
C LYS A 145 10.23 -3.14 -0.87
N GLY A 146 9.47 -2.65 -1.86
CA GLY A 146 8.60 -1.48 -1.69
C GLY A 146 7.52 -1.72 -0.64
N HIS A 147 6.82 -2.85 -0.76
CA HIS A 147 5.84 -3.34 0.20
C HIS A 147 6.46 -3.61 1.58
N ILE A 148 7.54 -4.40 1.69
CA ILE A 148 8.19 -4.75 2.97
C ILE A 148 8.53 -3.49 3.79
N SER A 149 9.14 -2.50 3.15
CA SER A 149 9.53 -1.25 3.80
C SER A 149 8.33 -0.41 4.27
N ALA A 150 7.21 -0.44 3.53
CA ALA A 150 5.98 0.25 3.90
C ALA A 150 5.19 -0.49 4.99
N ALA A 151 5.15 -1.83 4.95
CA ALA A 151 4.50 -2.68 5.94
C ALA A 151 5.22 -2.63 7.29
N LYS A 152 6.55 -2.72 7.30
CA LYS A 152 7.37 -2.53 8.53
C LYS A 152 7.07 -1.20 9.21
N LYS A 153 6.98 -0.11 8.43
CA LYS A 153 6.58 1.21 8.94
C LYS A 153 5.14 1.27 9.44
N ALA A 154 4.19 0.62 8.77
CA ALA A 154 2.82 0.53 9.24
C ALA A 154 2.72 -0.14 10.62
N MET A 155 3.46 -1.24 10.83
CA MET A 155 3.44 -1.94 12.12
C MET A 155 4.11 -1.13 13.23
N GLN A 156 5.30 -0.58 12.95
CA GLN A 156 6.17 0.08 13.94
C GLN A 156 5.77 1.52 14.29
N GLU A 157 5.30 2.30 13.32
CA GLU A 157 4.96 3.70 13.57
C GLU A 157 3.59 3.86 14.28
N SER A 158 3.43 4.95 15.03
CA SER A 158 2.15 5.36 15.59
C SER A 158 1.35 6.13 14.54
N MET A 159 0.11 5.70 14.30
CA MET A 159 -0.84 6.41 13.45
C MET A 159 -2.20 6.49 14.12
N PHE A 160 -2.92 7.58 13.84
CA PHE A 160 -4.17 7.95 14.48
C PHE A 160 -5.21 8.20 13.38
N ILE A 161 -6.35 7.51 13.46
CA ILE A 161 -7.51 7.71 12.60
C ILE A 161 -8.33 8.84 13.22
N ILE A 162 -8.38 9.98 12.52
CA ILE A 162 -9.01 11.21 13.01
C ILE A 162 -10.47 11.29 12.57
N LYS A 163 -10.77 10.80 11.36
CA LYS A 163 -12.12 10.70 10.78
C LYS A 163 -12.24 9.40 9.99
N ARG A 164 -13.45 8.84 9.98
CA ARG A 164 -13.85 7.66 9.19
C ARG A 164 -15.16 7.98 8.49
N ASP A 165 -15.27 7.57 7.24
CA ASP A 165 -16.49 7.56 6.45
C ASP A 165 -16.59 6.21 5.74
N ASP A 166 -17.68 5.50 5.97
CA ASP A 166 -17.98 4.18 5.41
C ASP A 166 -18.86 4.27 4.15
N ASN A 167 -19.19 5.49 3.70
CA ASN A 167 -19.98 5.73 2.49
C ASN A 167 -19.07 6.06 1.29
N TYR A 168 -19.21 5.32 0.19
CA TYR A 168 -18.48 5.55 -1.06
C TYR A 168 -19.40 5.28 -2.25
N ASP A 169 -20.11 6.32 -2.72
CA ASP A 169 -20.90 6.34 -3.96
C ASP A 169 -21.83 5.13 -4.22
N GLY A 170 -22.36 4.52 -3.15
CA GLY A 170 -23.23 3.33 -3.22
C GLY A 170 -22.51 1.99 -3.46
N LEU A 171 -21.17 1.97 -3.48
CA LEU A 171 -20.34 0.78 -3.56
C LEU A 171 -19.66 0.46 -2.21
N PRO A 172 -19.23 -0.79 -1.97
CA PRO A 172 -18.41 -1.12 -0.80
C PRO A 172 -17.12 -0.29 -0.80
N GLY A 173 -16.83 0.40 0.30
CA GLY A 173 -15.62 1.20 0.44
C GLY A 173 -15.39 1.72 1.86
N LEU A 174 -14.23 2.31 2.08
CA LEU A 174 -13.84 2.98 3.33
C LEU A 174 -12.95 4.19 3.00
N THR A 175 -13.29 5.36 3.52
CA THR A 175 -12.42 6.54 3.50
C THR A 175 -12.04 6.94 4.93
N VAL A 176 -10.76 7.18 5.19
CA VAL A 176 -10.28 7.63 6.51
C VAL A 176 -9.28 8.78 6.39
N SER A 177 -9.33 9.68 7.37
CA SER A 177 -8.27 10.66 7.61
C SER A 177 -7.30 10.10 8.64
N ILE A 178 -6.04 9.87 8.24
CA ILE A 178 -5.00 9.24 9.04
C ILE A 178 -3.81 10.19 9.23
N ARG A 179 -3.34 10.31 10.47
CA ARG A 179 -2.22 11.16 10.87
C ARG A 179 -1.13 10.31 11.51
N GLY A 180 0.14 10.62 11.24
CA GLY A 180 1.28 10.00 11.94
C GLY A 180 1.64 10.76 13.22
N SER A 181 2.89 10.62 13.68
CA SER A 181 3.44 11.45 14.78
C SER A 181 3.65 12.93 14.42
N GLY A 182 3.47 13.31 13.15
CA GLY A 182 3.63 14.69 12.66
C GLY A 182 2.34 15.52 12.70
N SER A 183 2.39 16.70 12.07
CA SER A 183 1.22 17.56 11.85
C SER A 183 0.41 17.20 10.61
N GLU A 184 1.00 16.53 9.62
CA GLU A 184 0.34 16.18 8.36
C GLU A 184 -0.68 15.03 8.55
N THR A 185 -1.94 15.33 8.20
CA THR A 185 -3.03 14.35 8.04
C THR A 185 -3.21 14.04 6.55
N TYR A 186 -3.25 12.76 6.20
CA TYR A 186 -3.52 12.29 4.85
C TYR A 186 -4.90 11.63 4.77
N GLN A 187 -5.51 11.67 3.59
CA GLN A 187 -6.67 10.83 3.29
C GLN A 187 -6.17 9.47 2.76
N VAL A 188 -6.87 8.40 3.12
CA VAL A 188 -6.73 7.06 2.53
C VAL A 188 -8.14 6.60 2.14
N THR A 189 -8.28 6.07 0.92
CA THR A 189 -9.52 5.43 0.47
C THR A 189 -9.21 3.99 0.07
N VAL A 190 -10.06 3.07 0.51
CA VAL A 190 -10.04 1.64 0.20
C VAL A 190 -11.37 1.31 -0.48
N GLY A 191 -11.42 1.52 -1.80
CA GLY A 191 -12.43 0.96 -2.70
C GLY A 191 -11.86 -0.23 -3.48
N ASN A 192 -12.47 -0.58 -4.62
CA ASN A 192 -11.89 -1.54 -5.58
C ASN A 192 -10.45 -1.20 -6.01
N ARG A 193 -10.05 0.07 -5.87
CA ARG A 193 -8.66 0.54 -5.95
C ARG A 193 -8.33 1.32 -4.67
N THR A 194 -7.15 1.07 -4.09
CA THR A 194 -6.69 1.80 -2.90
C THR A 194 -5.95 3.09 -3.30
N SER A 195 -6.17 4.18 -2.56
CA SER A 195 -5.55 5.48 -2.80
C SER A 195 -5.11 6.16 -1.49
N CYS A 196 -4.25 7.18 -1.60
CA CYS A 196 -3.84 8.02 -0.48
C CYS A 196 -3.35 9.39 -1.01
N THR A 197 -3.41 10.44 -0.21
CA THR A 197 -2.88 11.77 -0.58
C THR A 197 -1.41 11.99 -0.21
N CYS A 198 -0.73 11.02 0.41
CA CYS A 198 0.65 11.20 0.88
C CYS A 198 1.70 11.16 -0.25
N SER A 199 2.80 11.88 -0.05
CA SER A 199 3.95 11.92 -0.98
C SER A 199 4.49 10.53 -1.36
N SER A 200 4.44 9.55 -0.44
CA SER A 200 4.93 8.20 -0.70
C SER A 200 4.18 7.44 -1.80
N ILE A 201 2.90 7.72 -2.04
CA ILE A 201 2.16 7.08 -3.15
C ILE A 201 2.31 7.89 -4.44
N MET A 202 2.45 9.22 -4.35
CA MET A 202 2.76 10.09 -5.50
C MET A 202 4.09 9.70 -6.16
N PHE A 203 5.14 9.44 -5.37
CA PHE A 203 6.45 9.03 -5.89
C PHE A 203 6.58 7.52 -6.17
N ARG A 204 5.62 6.68 -5.73
CA ARG A 204 5.64 5.20 -5.93
C ARG A 204 4.23 4.62 -6.12
N PRO A 205 3.52 4.97 -7.20
CA PRO A 205 2.10 4.63 -7.37
C PRO A 205 1.80 3.13 -7.51
N GLN A 206 2.82 2.32 -7.80
CA GLN A 206 2.74 0.85 -7.94
C GLN A 206 2.57 0.13 -6.59
N SER A 207 3.12 0.67 -5.49
CA SER A 207 3.18 0.00 -4.18
C SER A 207 2.29 0.70 -3.15
N ASN A 208 1.52 -0.05 -2.35
CA ASN A 208 0.78 0.53 -1.23
C ASN A 208 1.72 1.26 -0.26
N CYS A 209 1.38 2.51 0.11
CA CYS A 209 2.14 3.26 1.10
C CYS A 209 1.84 2.79 2.53
N LYS A 210 2.68 3.21 3.50
CA LYS A 210 2.51 2.84 4.92
C LYS A 210 1.10 3.12 5.47
N HIS A 211 0.45 4.19 5.01
CA HIS A 211 -0.90 4.57 5.46
C HIS A 211 -1.97 3.59 4.94
N ILE A 212 -1.89 3.18 3.67
CA ILE A 212 -2.82 2.18 3.10
C ILE A 212 -2.63 0.84 3.83
N ILE A 213 -1.38 0.41 4.04
CA ILE A 213 -1.09 -0.86 4.73
C ILE A 213 -1.54 -0.80 6.20
N TYR A 214 -1.42 0.35 6.87
CA TYR A 214 -1.94 0.55 8.23
C TYR A 214 -3.46 0.35 8.29
N VAL A 215 -4.20 0.96 7.36
CA VAL A 215 -5.66 0.84 7.28
C VAL A 215 -6.07 -0.59 6.95
N LEU A 216 -5.45 -1.22 5.95
CA LEU A 216 -5.73 -2.62 5.62
C LEU A 216 -5.46 -3.54 6.83
N THR A 217 -4.32 -3.40 7.53
CA THR A 217 -3.92 -4.33 8.60
C THR A 217 -4.64 -4.09 9.92
N HIS A 218 -4.79 -2.84 10.37
CA HIS A 218 -5.33 -2.51 11.70
C HIS A 218 -6.82 -2.15 11.66
N VAL A 219 -7.27 -1.40 10.66
CA VAL A 219 -8.66 -0.91 10.55
C VAL A 219 -9.59 -1.95 9.91
N LEU A 220 -9.11 -2.66 8.88
CA LEU A 220 -9.89 -3.67 8.13
C LEU A 220 -9.51 -5.13 8.43
N ARG A 221 -8.43 -5.36 9.20
CA ARG A 221 -7.93 -6.71 9.57
C ARG A 221 -7.74 -7.63 8.35
N ALA A 222 -7.18 -7.08 7.28
CA ALA A 222 -6.92 -7.77 6.03
C ALA A 222 -5.79 -8.83 6.15
N PRO A 223 -5.92 -9.97 5.46
CA PRO A 223 -4.86 -10.98 5.37
C PRO A 223 -3.62 -10.42 4.64
N ALA A 224 -2.45 -11.00 4.94
CA ALA A 224 -1.15 -10.55 4.46
C ALA A 224 -1.09 -10.37 2.93
N ASP A 225 -1.65 -11.31 2.18
CA ASP A 225 -1.59 -11.34 0.70
C ASP A 225 -2.36 -10.21 0.02
N LEU A 226 -3.29 -9.55 0.72
CA LEU A 226 -4.01 -8.37 0.22
C LEU A 226 -3.25 -7.05 0.48
N LEU A 227 -2.27 -7.02 1.39
CA LEU A 227 -1.54 -5.81 1.74
C LEU A 227 -0.63 -5.24 0.62
N PRO A 228 -0.05 -6.03 -0.30
CA PRO A 228 0.62 -5.52 -1.49
C PRO A 228 -0.34 -4.94 -2.54
N GLN A 229 -1.58 -5.44 -2.60
CA GLN A 229 -2.44 -5.25 -3.76
C GLN A 229 -2.99 -3.81 -3.87
N ARG A 230 -2.83 -3.20 -5.04
CA ARG A 230 -3.41 -1.88 -5.36
C ARG A 230 -4.91 -1.95 -5.68
N THR A 231 -5.43 -3.15 -5.97
CA THR A 231 -6.82 -3.41 -6.36
C THR A 231 -7.39 -4.61 -5.61
N LEU A 232 -8.55 -4.40 -5.01
CA LEU A 232 -9.33 -5.39 -4.26
C LEU A 232 -10.60 -5.70 -5.04
N PHE A 233 -11.04 -6.95 -5.04
CA PHE A 233 -12.32 -7.30 -5.67
C PHE A 233 -13.50 -6.95 -4.75
N THR A 234 -14.69 -6.79 -5.34
CA THR A 234 -15.88 -6.31 -4.61
C THR A 234 -16.31 -7.25 -3.48
N GLU A 235 -16.11 -8.57 -3.65
CA GLU A 235 -16.42 -9.58 -2.62
C GLU A 235 -15.36 -9.61 -1.52
N GLU A 236 -14.07 -9.50 -1.86
CA GLU A 236 -12.98 -9.29 -0.90
C GLU A 236 -13.22 -8.05 -0.03
N LEU A 237 -13.58 -6.92 -0.66
CA LEU A 237 -13.80 -5.66 0.04
C LEU A 237 -15.04 -5.72 0.94
N THR A 238 -16.12 -6.34 0.48
CA THR A 238 -17.31 -6.61 1.30
C THR A 238 -16.97 -7.49 2.50
N LYS A 239 -16.16 -8.54 2.33
CA LYS A 239 -15.63 -9.36 3.44
C LYS A 239 -14.82 -8.51 4.42
N LEU A 240 -13.89 -7.68 3.94
CA LEU A 240 -13.04 -6.84 4.80
C LEU A 240 -13.86 -5.85 5.64
N LEU A 241 -14.87 -5.21 5.05
CA LEU A 241 -15.75 -4.26 5.74
C LEU A 241 -16.61 -4.97 6.80
N ASN A 242 -17.23 -6.10 6.45
CA ASN A 242 -18.05 -6.89 7.38
C ASN A 242 -17.27 -7.49 8.56
N ARG A 243 -15.95 -7.69 8.40
CA ARG A 243 -15.04 -8.23 9.42
C ARG A 243 -14.30 -7.15 10.22
N ALA A 244 -14.40 -5.88 9.81
CA ALA A 244 -13.72 -4.78 10.49
C ALA A 244 -14.28 -4.61 11.91
N PRO A 245 -13.43 -4.41 12.95
CA PRO A 245 -13.91 -4.25 14.30
C PRO A 245 -14.74 -2.97 14.45
N LYS A 246 -16.02 -3.12 14.84
CA LYS A 246 -16.91 -2.00 15.21
C LYS A 246 -16.41 -1.31 16.49
N VAL A 247 -15.52 -0.33 16.32
CA VAL A 247 -14.97 0.50 17.41
C VAL A 247 -15.66 1.87 17.55
N GLN A 248 -16.62 2.18 16.69
CA GLN A 248 -17.50 3.34 16.82
C GLN A 248 -18.96 2.88 16.70
N PHE A 249 -19.85 3.54 17.42
CA PHE A 249 -21.29 3.29 17.39
C PHE A 249 -22.00 4.51 16.84
N THR A 250 -22.97 4.27 15.95
CA THR A 250 -23.90 5.32 15.51
C THR A 250 -24.84 5.72 16.65
N THR A 251 -25.36 6.95 16.61
CA THR A 251 -26.36 7.43 17.59
C THR A 251 -27.58 6.49 17.67
N ALA A 252 -27.98 5.88 16.55
CA ALA A 252 -29.05 4.89 16.51
C ALA A 252 -28.69 3.59 17.26
N GLU A 253 -27.48 3.04 17.07
CA GLU A 253 -26.99 1.86 17.81
C GLU A 253 -26.85 2.11 19.32
N VAL A 254 -26.57 3.36 19.73
CA VAL A 254 -26.49 3.77 21.14
C VAL A 254 -27.88 3.96 21.76
N SER A 255 -28.87 4.48 21.01
CA SER A 255 -30.26 4.62 21.47
C SER A 255 -31.02 3.29 21.56
N THR A 256 -30.57 2.25 20.84
CA THR A 256 -31.24 0.93 20.78
C THR A 256 -30.67 -0.11 21.74
N ASP A 257 -29.51 0.17 22.34
CA ASP A 257 -28.82 -0.74 23.25
C ASP A 257 -28.21 0.07 24.41
N PRO A 258 -28.89 0.12 25.56
CA PRO A 258 -28.43 0.87 26.72
C PRO A 258 -27.05 0.45 27.21
N SER A 259 -26.57 -0.77 26.92
CA SER A 259 -25.21 -1.17 27.29
C SER A 259 -24.14 -0.35 26.56
N LYS A 260 -24.47 0.32 25.45
CA LYS A 260 -23.53 1.22 24.76
C LYS A 260 -23.45 2.62 25.39
N SER A 261 -24.27 2.89 26.41
CA SER A 261 -24.42 4.18 27.10
C SER A 261 -24.56 4.06 28.63
N ASP A 262 -24.24 2.89 29.20
CA ASP A 262 -24.40 2.53 30.62
C ASP A 262 -23.34 3.13 31.57
N GLY A 263 -22.24 3.67 31.03
CA GLY A 263 -21.08 4.15 31.79
C GLY A 263 -20.24 3.04 32.45
N ILE A 264 -20.60 1.75 32.32
CA ILE A 264 -19.95 0.64 33.03
C ILE A 264 -18.62 0.29 32.36
N PRO A 265 -17.45 0.41 33.03
CA PRO A 265 -16.15 0.14 32.43
C PRO A 265 -16.06 -1.26 31.81
N LYS A 266 -15.80 -1.30 30.50
CA LYS A 266 -15.75 -2.55 29.72
C LYS A 266 -14.33 -3.09 29.73
N SER A 267 -14.19 -4.43 29.81
CA SER A 267 -12.86 -5.04 29.79
C SER A 267 -12.06 -4.61 28.56
N LYS A 268 -10.75 -4.45 28.75
CA LYS A 268 -9.74 -4.19 27.72
C LYS A 268 -9.45 -5.42 26.86
N ASP A 269 -9.79 -6.62 27.35
CA ASP A 269 -9.42 -7.89 26.73
C ASP A 269 -10.07 -8.06 25.35
N GLY A 270 -9.23 -8.34 24.35
CA GLY A 270 -9.65 -8.43 22.94
C GLY A 270 -10.19 -7.13 22.35
N LYS A 271 -10.07 -5.98 23.03
CA LYS A 271 -10.54 -4.68 22.53
C LYS A 271 -9.42 -3.89 21.84
N CYS A 272 -9.83 -3.11 20.84
CA CYS A 272 -8.95 -2.22 20.09
C CYS A 272 -9.19 -0.77 20.54
N CYS A 273 -8.14 0.05 20.58
CA CYS A 273 -8.31 1.48 20.79
C CYS A 273 -9.02 2.09 19.56
N PRO A 274 -10.08 2.90 19.72
CA PRO A 274 -10.87 3.44 18.60
C PRO A 274 -10.13 4.46 17.73
N VAL A 275 -8.97 4.95 18.17
CA VAL A 275 -8.18 5.97 17.46
C VAL A 275 -7.06 5.32 16.65
N CYS A 276 -6.28 4.41 17.24
CA CYS A 276 -5.15 3.77 16.55
C CYS A 276 -5.46 2.38 15.96
N PHE A 277 -6.59 1.77 16.34
CA PHE A 277 -7.03 0.42 15.94
C PHE A 277 -6.08 -0.74 16.32
N LYS A 278 -4.99 -0.46 17.06
CA LYS A 278 -4.16 -1.47 17.74
C LYS A 278 -4.85 -1.92 19.04
N ASP A 279 -4.50 -3.10 19.53
CA ASP A 279 -5.07 -3.69 20.75
C ASP A 279 -4.76 -2.83 21.98
N ILE A 280 -5.66 -2.82 22.97
CA ILE A 280 -5.51 -1.93 24.14
C ILE A 280 -4.38 -2.40 25.05
N GLY A 281 -4.43 -3.68 25.47
CA GLY A 281 -3.41 -4.29 26.33
C GLY A 281 -3.22 -3.58 27.67
N GLU A 282 -2.00 -3.67 28.21
CA GLU A 282 -1.62 -3.15 29.54
C GLU A 282 -1.24 -1.65 29.54
N ALA A 283 -1.24 -1.00 28.38
CA ALA A 283 -0.86 0.40 28.25
C ALA A 283 -1.81 1.36 29.00
N GLN A 284 -1.31 2.56 29.32
CA GLN A 284 -2.12 3.58 29.99
C GLN A 284 -3.32 4.00 29.12
N THR A 285 -4.50 4.05 29.74
CA THR A 285 -5.78 4.30 29.07
C THR A 285 -6.62 5.32 29.79
N VAL A 286 -7.36 6.13 29.03
CA VAL A 286 -8.57 6.79 29.51
C VAL A 286 -9.80 5.88 29.30
N CYS A 287 -10.81 6.03 30.16
CA CYS A 287 -12.09 5.33 30.05
C CYS A 287 -13.21 6.34 29.76
N CYS A 288 -14.12 6.03 28.83
CA CYS A 288 -15.26 6.88 28.53
C CYS A 288 -16.37 6.72 29.57
N GLY A 289 -16.56 7.71 30.46
CA GLY A 289 -17.59 7.70 31.49
C GLY A 289 -19.04 7.58 31.00
N LYS A 290 -19.31 7.65 29.69
CA LYS A 290 -20.63 7.37 29.09
C LYS A 290 -20.80 5.95 28.53
N CYS A 291 -19.75 5.26 28.11
CA CYS A 291 -19.89 3.94 27.44
C CYS A 291 -18.90 2.87 27.92
N GLY A 292 -18.09 3.17 28.94
CA GLY A 292 -17.12 2.26 29.53
C GLY A 292 -15.95 1.83 28.62
N ASN A 293 -15.92 2.25 27.36
CA ASN A 293 -14.88 1.85 26.43
C ASN A 293 -13.58 2.64 26.67
N HIS A 294 -12.46 1.96 26.47
CA HIS A 294 -11.13 2.46 26.74
C HIS A 294 -10.41 2.92 25.47
N ALA A 295 -9.52 3.90 25.60
CA ALA A 295 -8.55 4.30 24.57
C ALA A 295 -7.18 4.56 25.21
N HIS A 296 -6.09 4.33 24.49
CA HIS A 296 -4.75 4.70 24.97
C HIS A 296 -4.70 6.21 25.23
N SER A 297 -4.14 6.64 26.37
CA SER A 297 -4.15 8.07 26.75
C SER A 297 -3.51 8.95 25.68
N SER A 298 -2.32 8.57 25.20
CA SER A 298 -1.61 9.26 24.11
C SER A 298 -2.36 9.30 22.77
N CYS A 299 -3.27 8.36 22.52
CA CYS A 299 -4.15 8.40 21.36
C CYS A 299 -5.36 9.31 21.59
N PHE A 300 -5.89 9.36 22.81
CA PHE A 300 -6.93 10.32 23.19
C PHE A 300 -6.39 11.75 23.19
N ASP A 301 -5.14 11.99 23.58
CA ASP A 301 -4.50 13.32 23.51
C ASP A 301 -4.39 13.86 22.08
N VAL A 302 -4.24 12.98 21.08
CA VAL A 302 -4.31 13.36 19.66
C VAL A 302 -5.76 13.61 19.26
N TYR A 303 -6.65 12.65 19.52
CA TYR A 303 -8.07 12.74 19.16
C TYR A 303 -8.75 13.99 19.75
N ALA A 304 -8.54 14.28 21.03
CA ALA A 304 -9.13 15.41 21.73
C ALA A 304 -8.69 16.75 21.12
N ARG A 305 -7.45 16.89 20.64
CA ARG A 305 -6.96 18.10 19.97
C ARG A 305 -7.54 18.27 18.56
N GLU A 306 -7.72 17.19 17.81
CA GLU A 306 -8.34 17.26 16.47
C GLU A 306 -9.86 17.48 16.52
N HIS A 307 -10.48 17.21 17.68
CA HIS A 307 -11.92 17.38 17.95
C HIS A 307 -12.21 18.40 19.07
N SER A 308 -11.27 19.31 19.39
CA SER A 308 -11.40 20.34 20.44
C SER A 308 -12.27 21.54 20.01
N GLY A 309 -13.47 21.25 19.50
CA GLY A 309 -14.51 22.26 19.26
C GLY A 309 -15.24 22.63 20.54
N TRP A 310 -16.54 22.88 20.45
CA TRP A 310 -17.38 23.26 21.60
C TRP A 310 -17.43 22.21 22.72
N SER A 311 -17.21 20.94 22.39
CA SER A 311 -16.99 19.85 23.35
C SER A 311 -16.29 18.68 22.64
N VAL A 312 -15.37 18.01 23.35
CA VAL A 312 -14.82 16.74 22.89
C VAL A 312 -15.92 15.67 23.01
N LYS A 313 -16.03 14.80 22.01
CA LYS A 313 -16.97 13.67 22.02
C LYS A 313 -16.25 12.36 22.37
N GLY A 314 -16.99 11.33 22.78
CA GLY A 314 -16.45 10.00 23.00
C GLY A 314 -16.07 9.33 21.69
N ALA A 315 -14.80 8.96 21.53
CA ALA A 315 -14.26 8.34 20.31
C ALA A 315 -14.92 6.99 19.91
N VAL A 316 -15.78 6.42 20.77
CA VAL A 316 -16.62 5.24 20.50
C VAL A 316 -18.10 5.62 20.35
N CYS A 317 -18.71 6.20 21.39
CA CYS A 317 -20.16 6.40 21.50
C CYS A 317 -20.68 7.77 21.05
N GLN A 318 -19.80 8.68 20.59
CA GLN A 318 -20.08 10.04 20.09
C GLN A 318 -20.81 11.01 21.05
N GLY A 319 -21.28 10.56 22.22
CA GLY A 319 -21.77 11.41 23.30
C GLY A 319 -20.66 12.27 23.94
N ASP A 320 -21.03 13.37 24.59
CA ASP A 320 -20.09 14.36 25.15
C ASP A 320 -19.14 13.75 26.17
N TRP A 321 -17.84 14.07 26.05
CA TRP A 321 -16.84 13.75 27.04
C TRP A 321 -16.88 14.80 28.17
N PRO A 322 -16.99 14.41 29.45
CA PRO A 322 -16.97 15.36 30.56
C PRO A 322 -15.58 16.03 30.64
N PRO A 323 -15.49 17.36 30.85
CA PRO A 323 -14.22 18.09 30.82
C PRO A 323 -13.34 17.93 32.08
N THR A 324 -13.37 16.76 32.73
CA THR A 324 -12.41 16.32 33.76
C THR A 324 -12.42 14.80 33.93
N ALA A 325 -11.30 14.15 33.62
CA ALA A 325 -10.88 12.84 34.13
C ALA A 325 -9.43 12.58 33.65
N VAL A 326 -8.45 13.16 34.36
CA VAL A 326 -7.01 12.86 34.24
C VAL A 326 -6.58 12.09 35.48
#